data_AF-A0A0F9PRX7-F1
#
_entry.id   AF-A0A0F9PRX7-F1
#
_cell.length_a   1.000
_cell.length_b   1.000
_cell.length_c   1.000
_cell.angle_alpha   90.00
_cell.angle_beta   90.00
_cell.angle_gamma   90.00
#
_symmetry.space_group_name_H-M   'P 1'
#
loop_
_entity.id
_entity.type
_entity.pdbx_description
1 polymer ?
#
loop_
_entity_poly.entity_id
_entity_poly.type
_entity_poly.pdbx_seq_one_letter_code
_entity_poly.pdbx_strand_id
1 'polypeptide(L)'
;MLLRLLVFTLAIIGMACSTQSLQVHAQESNAASIDLTGDAIEAAILSDGAIWLKLTPSGSNQMATTTRDNLGNRVMVHVLGHKALSLMVVHEIVSDRLVIKSPSQDLDKAIEPYLVETR
;
A
#
# COMPACT_ATOMS: atom_id res chain seq x y z
N MET A 1 28.99 71.22 -26.75
CA MET A 1 28.14 70.41 -25.86
C MET A 1 27.87 69.10 -26.58
N LEU A 2 28.55 68.03 -26.18
CA LEU A 2 28.50 66.73 -26.87
C LEU A 2 27.89 65.70 -25.90
N LEU A 3 26.70 65.23 -26.25
CA LEU A 3 25.99 64.13 -25.62
C LEU A 3 26.82 62.85 -25.75
N ARG A 4 27.18 62.20 -24.64
CA ARG A 4 27.60 60.79 -24.64
C ARG A 4 26.89 60.01 -23.54
N LEU A 5 25.82 59.40 -24.00
CA LEU A 5 25.02 58.33 -23.42
C LEU A 5 25.94 57.21 -22.91
N LEU A 6 25.87 56.93 -21.61
CA LEU A 6 26.42 55.72 -21.00
C LEU A 6 25.61 54.52 -21.51
N VAL A 7 26.15 53.78 -22.47
CA VAL A 7 25.61 52.47 -22.85
C VAL A 7 26.21 51.46 -21.88
N PHE A 8 25.52 51.21 -20.78
CA PHE A 8 25.70 49.97 -20.03
C PHE A 8 25.04 48.86 -20.85
N THR A 9 25.87 48.05 -21.51
CA THR A 9 25.44 46.76 -22.06
C THR A 9 25.05 45.85 -20.91
N LEU A 10 23.78 45.89 -20.54
CA LEU A 10 23.14 44.89 -19.70
C LEU A 10 23.11 43.59 -20.51
N ALA A 11 24.11 42.73 -20.30
CA ALA A 11 24.03 41.35 -20.73
C ALA A 11 22.95 40.67 -19.88
N ILE A 12 21.70 40.72 -20.35
CA ILE A 12 20.66 39.81 -19.90
C ILE A 12 21.09 38.44 -20.42
N ILE A 13 21.92 37.74 -19.63
CA ILE A 13 22.05 36.30 -19.76
C ILE A 13 20.67 35.79 -19.38
N GLY A 14 19.88 35.50 -20.41
CA GLY A 14 18.67 34.71 -20.28
C GLY A 14 19.06 33.32 -19.79
N MET A 15 19.26 33.18 -18.48
CA MET A 15 18.86 31.95 -17.82
C MET A 15 17.34 31.96 -17.89
N ALA A 16 16.81 31.38 -18.97
CA ALA A 16 15.51 30.76 -18.88
C ALA A 16 15.57 29.91 -17.61
N CYS A 17 14.80 30.29 -16.59
CA CYS A 17 14.44 29.39 -15.52
C CYS A 17 13.79 28.20 -16.22
N SER A 18 14.60 27.22 -16.57
CA SER A 18 14.15 25.84 -16.58
C SER A 18 13.76 25.59 -15.14
N THR A 19 12.51 25.94 -14.79
CA THR A 19 11.75 25.10 -13.88
C THR A 19 11.71 23.74 -14.55
N GLN A 20 12.81 23.00 -14.47
CA GLN A 20 12.73 21.57 -14.28
C GLN A 20 11.86 21.49 -13.05
N SER A 21 10.57 21.28 -13.30
CA SER A 21 9.75 20.60 -12.34
C SER A 21 10.66 19.48 -11.85
N LEU A 22 10.99 19.51 -10.57
CA LEU A 22 11.08 18.25 -9.86
C LEU A 22 9.73 17.61 -10.18
N GLN A 23 9.65 16.85 -11.27
CA GLN A 23 9.06 15.54 -11.20
C GLN A 23 9.80 14.90 -10.05
N VAL A 24 9.29 15.17 -8.85
CA VAL A 24 9.06 14.13 -7.88
C VAL A 24 8.36 13.07 -8.72
N HIS A 25 9.18 12.20 -9.33
CA HIS A 25 8.82 10.82 -9.42
C HIS A 25 8.46 10.53 -7.97
N ALA A 26 7.16 10.65 -7.66
CA ALA A 26 6.55 9.74 -6.74
C ALA A 26 6.87 8.40 -7.39
N GLN A 27 8.07 7.91 -7.10
CA GLN A 27 8.41 6.52 -7.19
C GLN A 27 7.20 5.92 -6.50
N GLU A 28 6.34 5.27 -7.29
CA GLU A 28 5.38 4.35 -6.74
C GLU A 28 6.25 3.50 -5.84
N SER A 29 6.23 3.78 -4.54
CA SER A 29 6.92 2.96 -3.58
C SER A 29 6.34 1.60 -3.89
N ASN A 30 7.16 0.66 -4.36
CA ASN A 30 6.75 -0.72 -4.57
C ASN A 30 6.09 -1.14 -3.27
N ALA A 31 4.76 -1.01 -3.19
CA ALA A 31 4.06 -1.10 -1.93
C ALA A 31 4.24 -2.54 -1.52
N ALA A 32 4.90 -2.78 -0.38
CA ALA A 32 5.18 -4.13 0.03
C ALA A 32 3.85 -4.91 0.09
N SER A 33 3.84 -6.10 -0.49
CA SER A 33 2.66 -6.95 -0.51
C SER A 33 2.77 -8.02 0.56
N ILE A 34 1.60 -8.36 1.12
CA ILE A 34 1.39 -9.56 1.91
C ILE A 34 0.42 -10.39 1.10
N ASP A 35 0.89 -11.52 0.59
CA ASP A 35 0.09 -12.43 -0.21
C ASP A 35 -0.27 -13.64 0.64
N LEU A 36 -1.50 -13.64 1.17
CA LEU A 36 -2.06 -14.72 1.98
C LEU A 36 -2.68 -15.77 1.05
N THR A 37 -1.91 -16.80 0.73
CA THR A 37 -2.35 -17.98 -0.03
C THR A 37 -3.12 -18.97 0.85
N GLY A 38 -3.65 -20.05 0.27
CA GLY A 38 -4.51 -20.98 0.99
C GLY A 38 -3.89 -21.63 2.22
N ASP A 39 -2.57 -21.85 2.21
CA ASP A 39 -1.78 -22.36 3.34
C ASP A 39 -1.59 -21.34 4.48
N ALA A 40 -1.85 -20.05 4.22
CA ALA A 40 -1.82 -18.98 5.21
C ALA A 40 -3.18 -18.81 5.94
N ILE A 41 -4.23 -19.51 5.48
CA ILE A 41 -5.61 -19.38 5.99
C ILE A 41 -6.03 -20.68 6.66
N GLU A 42 -6.41 -20.61 7.93
CA GLU A 42 -6.92 -21.76 8.66
C GLU A 42 -8.46 -21.89 8.52
N ALA A 43 -9.17 -20.77 8.63
CA ALA A 43 -10.62 -20.72 8.61
C ALA A 43 -11.12 -19.31 8.28
N ALA A 44 -12.38 -19.21 7.86
CA ALA A 44 -13.05 -17.95 7.61
C ALA A 44 -14.50 -17.95 8.12
N ILE A 45 -14.97 -16.77 8.54
CA ILE A 45 -16.38 -16.52 8.89
C ILE A 45 -16.84 -15.30 8.11
N LEU A 46 -18.02 -15.39 7.50
CA LEU A 46 -18.74 -14.22 6.98
C LEU A 46 -19.68 -13.71 8.06
N SER A 47 -19.51 -12.46 8.47
CA SER A 47 -20.36 -11.83 9.48
C SER A 47 -20.43 -10.33 9.22
N ASP A 48 -21.65 -9.79 9.23
CA ASP A 48 -21.93 -8.35 9.10
C ASP A 48 -21.27 -7.69 7.87
N GLY A 49 -21.23 -8.39 6.73
CA GLY A 49 -20.60 -7.89 5.51
C GLY A 49 -19.08 -7.76 5.58
N ALA A 50 -18.45 -8.49 6.50
CA ALA A 50 -17.00 -8.62 6.64
C ALA A 50 -16.57 -10.10 6.59
N ILE A 51 -15.35 -10.31 6.12
CA ILE A 51 -14.65 -11.60 6.22
C ILE A 51 -13.76 -11.54 7.47
N TRP A 52 -13.95 -12.50 8.36
CA TRP A 52 -13.08 -12.75 9.51
C TRP A 52 -12.22 -13.96 9.18
N LEU A 53 -10.93 -13.74 8.92
CA LEU A 53 -9.97 -14.79 8.66
C LEU A 53 -9.25 -15.17 9.95
N LYS A 54 -9.14 -16.47 10.20
CA LYS A 54 -8.14 -17.04 11.10
C LYS A 54 -6.93 -17.45 10.25
N LEU A 55 -5.78 -16.91 10.58
CA LEU A 55 -4.52 -17.18 9.89
C LEU A 55 -3.82 -18.38 10.53
N THR A 56 -3.10 -19.15 9.72
CA THR A 56 -2.15 -20.14 10.22
C THR A 56 -0.95 -19.42 10.88
N PRO A 57 -0.13 -20.11 11.69
CA PRO A 57 1.07 -19.51 12.26
C PRO A 57 2.02 -18.91 11.22
N SER A 58 2.12 -19.51 10.02
CA SER A 58 2.94 -18.96 8.94
C SER A 58 2.34 -17.66 8.38
N GLY A 59 1.02 -17.62 8.15
CA GLY A 59 0.31 -16.43 7.69
C GLY A 59 0.41 -15.26 8.68
N SER A 60 0.25 -15.54 9.97
CA SER A 60 0.48 -14.56 11.03
C SER A 60 1.91 -14.05 11.07
N ASN A 61 2.90 -14.95 10.94
CA ASN A 61 4.30 -14.56 10.94
C ASN A 61 4.67 -13.71 9.71
N GLN A 62 4.08 -14.01 8.56
CA GLN A 62 4.23 -13.20 7.35
C GLN A 62 3.66 -11.79 7.56
N MET A 63 2.47 -11.68 8.16
CA MET A 63 1.85 -10.40 8.50
C MET A 63 2.75 -9.58 9.44
N ALA A 64 3.21 -10.20 10.53
CA ALA A 64 4.08 -9.57 11.52
C ALA A 64 5.40 -9.11 10.88
N THR A 65 6.09 -10.01 10.16
CA THR A 65 7.38 -9.71 9.53
C THR A 65 7.27 -8.58 8.51
N THR A 66 6.32 -8.67 7.57
CA THR A 66 6.19 -7.64 6.53
C THR A 66 5.79 -6.30 7.11
N THR A 67 4.89 -6.25 8.11
CA THR A 67 4.51 -4.98 8.74
C THR A 67 5.66 -4.38 9.55
N ARG A 68 6.40 -5.19 10.32
CA ARG A 68 7.61 -4.75 11.05
C ARG A 68 8.66 -4.16 10.11
N ASP A 69 8.88 -4.77 8.95
CA ASP A 69 9.87 -4.30 7.97
C ASP A 69 9.41 -3.07 7.16
N ASN A 70 8.13 -2.68 7.28
CA ASN A 70 7.52 -1.61 6.46
C ASN A 70 6.82 -0.53 7.29
N LEU A 71 7.31 -0.24 8.50
CA LEU A 71 6.81 0.88 9.32
C LEU A 71 6.91 2.22 8.56
N GLY A 72 5.85 3.02 8.63
CA GLY A 72 5.72 4.29 7.92
C GLY A 72 5.38 4.15 6.43
N ASN A 73 5.32 2.92 5.91
CA ASN A 73 5.01 2.65 4.51
C ASN A 73 3.61 2.04 4.36
N ARG A 74 3.09 2.16 3.13
CA ARG A 74 1.84 1.54 2.74
C ARG A 74 2.08 0.08 2.34
N VAL A 75 1.30 -0.84 2.90
CA VAL A 75 1.32 -2.28 2.61
C VAL A 75 0.00 -2.72 2.01
N MET A 76 0.05 -3.51 0.93
CA MET A 76 -1.12 -4.14 0.33
C MET A 76 -1.25 -5.56 0.84
N VAL A 77 -2.45 -5.94 1.26
CA VAL A 77 -2.75 -7.33 1.60
C VAL A 77 -3.60 -7.91 0.49
N HIS A 78 -3.11 -8.97 -0.15
CA HIS A 78 -3.88 -9.83 -1.02
C HIS A 78 -4.25 -11.11 -0.26
N VAL A 79 -5.48 -11.56 -0.45
CA VAL A 79 -5.98 -12.82 0.08
C VAL A 79 -6.44 -13.64 -1.11
N LEU A 80 -5.86 -14.84 -1.28
CA LEU A 80 -6.14 -15.73 -2.40
C LEU A 80 -5.98 -15.02 -3.77
N GLY A 81 -5.01 -14.10 -3.87
CA GLY A 81 -4.76 -13.31 -5.08
C GLY A 81 -5.66 -12.08 -5.26
N HIS A 82 -6.64 -11.85 -4.38
CA HIS A 82 -7.53 -10.69 -4.43
C HIS A 82 -7.08 -9.61 -3.46
N LYS A 83 -7.05 -8.36 -3.91
CA LYS A 83 -6.73 -7.22 -3.03
C LYS A 83 -7.79 -7.12 -1.94
N ALA A 84 -7.38 -7.31 -0.70
CA ALA A 84 -8.24 -7.29 0.48
C ALA A 84 -8.12 -5.97 1.23
N LEU A 85 -6.89 -5.51 1.49
CA LEU A 85 -6.64 -4.32 2.31
C LEU A 85 -5.50 -3.46 1.74
N SER A 86 -5.57 -2.17 2.06
CA SER A 86 -4.49 -1.20 1.84
C SER A 86 -4.33 -0.40 3.12
N LEU A 87 -3.24 -0.61 3.85
CA LEU A 87 -3.02 0.03 5.15
C LEU A 87 -1.67 0.73 5.20
N MET A 88 -1.61 1.84 5.94
CA MET A 88 -0.36 2.45 6.36
C MET A 88 0.09 1.74 7.64
N VAL A 89 1.31 1.21 7.66
CA VAL A 89 1.80 0.49 8.83
C VAL A 89 2.38 1.49 9.83
N VAL A 90 1.79 1.60 11.00
CA VAL A 90 2.30 2.46 12.09
C VAL A 90 2.90 1.67 13.25
N HIS A 91 2.59 0.37 13.33
CA HIS A 91 3.18 -0.60 14.24
C HIS A 91 3.15 -1.99 13.59
N GLU A 92 3.96 -2.91 14.09
CA GLU A 92 3.91 -4.32 13.73
C GLU A 92 2.52 -4.92 14.04
N ILE A 93 1.99 -5.71 13.12
CA ILE A 93 0.70 -6.41 13.30
C ILE A 93 0.98 -7.86 13.67
N VAL A 94 0.93 -8.15 14.98
CA VAL A 94 1.00 -9.51 15.52
C VAL A 94 -0.42 -9.99 15.83
N SER A 95 -1.04 -10.69 14.89
CA SER A 95 -2.41 -11.19 15.03
C SER A 95 -2.60 -12.52 14.32
N ASP A 96 -3.39 -13.42 14.92
CA ASP A 96 -3.91 -14.63 14.30
C ASP A 96 -5.19 -14.38 13.50
N ARG A 97 -5.70 -13.15 13.54
CA ARG A 97 -6.96 -12.75 12.89
C ARG A 97 -6.76 -11.56 11.97
N LEU A 98 -7.39 -11.64 10.81
CA LEU A 98 -7.51 -10.54 9.86
C LEU A 98 -8.98 -10.27 9.57
N VAL A 99 -9.39 -9.02 9.68
CA VAL A 99 -10.77 -8.60 9.37
C VAL A 99 -10.77 -7.75 8.11
N ILE A 100 -11.55 -8.18 7.13
CA ILE A 100 -11.69 -7.51 5.83
C ILE A 100 -13.11 -6.99 5.75
N LYS A 101 -13.25 -5.67 5.92
CA LYS A 101 -14.55 -4.99 5.84
C LYS A 101 -14.87 -4.72 4.38
N SER A 102 -16.12 -4.93 3.99
CA SER A 102 -16.60 -4.67 2.62
C SER A 102 -15.71 -5.35 1.57
N PRO A 103 -15.55 -6.69 1.65
CA PRO A 103 -14.76 -7.46 0.69
C PRO A 103 -15.33 -7.31 -0.74
N SER A 104 -14.49 -7.56 -1.74
CA SER A 104 -14.99 -7.67 -3.11
C SER A 104 -15.80 -8.96 -3.28
N GLN A 105 -16.75 -8.96 -4.22
CA GLN A 105 -17.55 -10.15 -4.52
C GLN A 105 -16.67 -11.35 -4.95
N ASP A 106 -15.54 -11.09 -5.60
CA ASP A 106 -14.62 -12.15 -6.00
C ASP A 106 -13.91 -12.77 -4.79
N LEU A 107 -13.53 -11.93 -3.81
CA LEU A 107 -12.93 -12.42 -2.57
C LEU A 107 -13.95 -13.19 -1.71
N ASP A 108 -15.22 -12.76 -1.67
CA ASP A 108 -16.30 -13.49 -1.01
C ASP A 108 -16.47 -14.91 -1.57
N LYS A 109 -16.37 -15.06 -2.90
CA LYS A 109 -16.42 -16.39 -3.55
C LYS A 109 -15.16 -17.19 -3.30
N ALA A 110 -14.00 -16.54 -3.37
CA ALA A 110 -12.71 -17.20 -3.18
C ALA A 110 -12.56 -17.81 -1.78
N ILE A 111 -13.22 -17.22 -0.77
CA ILE A 111 -13.13 -17.70 0.61
C ILE A 111 -14.09 -18.84 0.94
N GLU A 112 -15.05 -19.18 0.07
CA GLU A 112 -16.02 -20.27 0.27
C GLU A 112 -15.40 -21.59 0.79
N PRO A 113 -14.25 -22.07 0.28
CA PRO A 113 -13.64 -23.33 0.75
C PRO A 113 -13.15 -23.30 2.20
N TYR A 114 -12.99 -22.12 2.79
CA TYR A 114 -12.46 -21.92 4.16
C TYR A 114 -13.56 -21.57 5.16
N LEU A 115 -14.81 -21.41 4.71
CA LEU A 115 -15.92 -21.05 5.57
C LEU A 115 -16.20 -22.15 6.57
N VAL A 116 -16.22 -21.79 7.86
CA VAL A 116 -16.66 -22.69 8.92
C VAL A 116 -18.15 -22.48 9.18
N GLU A 117 -18.88 -23.57 9.36
CA GLU A 117 -20.27 -23.50 9.81
C GLU A 117 -20.32 -22.86 11.19
N THR A 118 -20.97 -21.70 11.29
CA THR A 118 -21.32 -21.11 12.57
C THR A 118 -22.57 -21.84 13.08
N ARG A 119 -22.37 -22.73 14.05
CA ARG A 119 -23.46 -23.43 14.75
C ARG A 119 -24.14 -22.54 15.77
#